data_AF-A0A931J2I0-F1
#
_entry.id   AF-A0A931J2I0-F1
#
_cell.length_a   1.000
_cell.length_b   1.000
_cell.length_c   1.000
_cell.angle_alpha   90.00
_cell.angle_beta   90.00
_cell.angle_gamma   90.00
#
_symmetry.space_group_name_H-M   'P 1'
#
loop_
_entity.id
_entity.type
_entity.pdbx_description
1 polymer ?
#
loop_
_entity_poly.entity_id
_entity_poly.type
_entity_poly.pdbx_seq_one_letter_code
_entity_poly.pdbx_strand_id
1 'polypeptide(L)'
;MSEQDLALLRFWQLCAPALHEDAGLELQLSAPTAQAGDLQRLLLRPVQLKQGRALQLVFRHATKDITRNLSPDEALAVLQAHLGPLLRAARLQGAGGHWQLDFNRKGRARLVQHSKGAAPAAAAAGHNREKTRWLHLEEPVWQALCLAQIGRGGEVELVPAMARKWRQINHFVEIFDAGLRAAGLNPGQPVRVADFGCGKAYLTFAVHEHLRRGGWLPQVRGVELRQELVDQTETIARRLGLEGLSFSQGDVGHEQVQPLDVMIALHACDTATDHALHHGLRAGARLILSAPCCHKQLRGQLQPPGVLRPLFKHGVHLGQEAEMLTDGLRALLLESQGYDTQVFEFIALEHTQKNKMIQAVRRAQPSAERQQQATEQARALKDFWGVREQALERLLVGQT
;
A
#
# COMPACT_ATOMS: atom_id res chain seq x y z
N MET A 1 34.74 17.37 -39.51
CA MET A 1 34.11 16.86 -38.28
C MET A 1 34.56 15.42 -38.08
N SER A 2 35.06 15.09 -36.90
CA SER A 2 35.38 13.70 -36.59
C SER A 2 34.09 12.89 -36.45
N GLU A 3 34.14 11.57 -36.68
CA GLU A 3 33.00 10.66 -36.45
C GLU A 3 32.47 10.74 -34.99
N GLN A 4 33.32 11.24 -34.07
CA GLN A 4 33.05 11.44 -32.65
C GLN A 4 32.15 12.66 -32.42
N ASP A 5 32.41 13.77 -33.12
CA ASP A 5 31.57 14.98 -33.07
C ASP A 5 30.18 14.71 -33.66
N LEU A 6 30.11 13.81 -34.65
CA LEU A 6 28.88 13.46 -35.33
C LEU A 6 27.92 12.67 -34.43
N ALA A 7 28.42 11.78 -33.57
CA ALA A 7 27.57 11.00 -32.66
C ALA A 7 26.93 11.88 -31.56
N LEU A 8 27.71 12.79 -30.97
CA LEU A 8 27.21 13.74 -29.98
C LEU A 8 26.26 14.76 -30.61
N LEU A 9 26.59 15.27 -31.80
CA LEU A 9 25.71 16.17 -32.55
C LEU A 9 24.37 15.51 -32.88
N ARG A 10 24.39 14.26 -33.36
CA ARG A 10 23.16 13.48 -33.62
C ARG A 10 22.34 13.27 -32.34
N PHE A 11 22.99 13.00 -31.22
CA PHE A 11 22.29 12.88 -29.94
C PHE A 11 21.56 14.17 -29.57
N TRP A 12 22.20 15.35 -29.73
CA TRP A 12 21.54 16.62 -29.44
C TRP A 12 20.45 16.99 -30.44
N GLN A 13 20.59 16.61 -31.72
CA GLN A 13 19.52 16.76 -32.71
C GLN A 13 18.27 15.94 -32.37
N LEU A 14 18.43 14.83 -31.66
CA LEU A 14 17.31 14.02 -31.14
C LEU A 14 16.77 14.58 -29.83
N CYS A 15 17.66 14.99 -28.92
CA CYS A 15 17.30 15.42 -27.58
C CYS A 15 16.60 16.79 -27.58
N ALA A 16 17.12 17.79 -28.31
CA ALA A 16 16.64 19.16 -28.21
C ALA A 16 15.15 19.31 -28.60
N PRO A 17 14.67 18.76 -29.73
CA PRO A 17 13.24 18.80 -30.05
C PRO A 17 12.38 18.07 -29.01
N ALA A 18 12.87 16.92 -28.51
CA ALA A 18 12.13 16.11 -27.55
C ALA A 18 11.87 16.84 -26.22
N LEU A 19 12.73 17.79 -25.82
CA LEU A 19 12.51 18.65 -24.65
C LEU A 19 11.25 19.52 -24.76
N HIS A 20 10.76 19.75 -25.99
CA HIS A 20 9.55 20.53 -26.29
C HIS A 20 8.31 19.67 -26.58
N GLU A 21 8.39 18.33 -26.55
CA GLU A 21 7.24 17.43 -26.79
C GLU A 21 6.51 17.01 -25.50
N ASP A 22 5.20 16.74 -25.57
CA ASP A 22 4.31 16.63 -24.39
C ASP A 22 4.28 15.26 -23.69
N ALA A 23 4.78 14.18 -24.30
CA ALA A 23 4.61 12.84 -23.73
C ALA A 23 5.82 11.90 -23.93
N GLY A 24 6.18 11.19 -22.85
CA GLY A 24 7.06 10.02 -22.92
C GLY A 24 8.56 10.30 -22.95
N LEU A 25 8.99 11.55 -22.74
CA LEU A 25 10.41 11.89 -22.62
C LEU A 25 10.96 11.43 -21.26
N GLU A 26 11.93 10.54 -21.29
CA GLU A 26 12.83 10.29 -20.16
C GLU A 26 14.27 10.42 -20.61
N LEU A 27 15.06 11.19 -19.87
CA LEU A 27 16.49 11.33 -20.12
C LEU A 27 17.27 11.08 -18.83
N GLN A 28 18.30 10.24 -18.93
CA GLN A 28 19.23 9.98 -17.85
C GLN A 28 20.66 10.21 -18.31
N LEU A 29 21.41 11.01 -17.56
CA LEU A 29 22.87 11.05 -17.61
C LEU A 29 23.46 10.25 -16.45
N SER A 30 24.50 9.46 -16.72
CA SER A 30 25.13 8.54 -15.76
C SER A 30 26.61 8.30 -16.08
N ALA A 31 27.26 7.38 -15.36
CA ALA A 31 28.68 7.06 -15.46
C ALA A 31 29.59 8.27 -15.10
N PRO A 32 29.67 8.64 -13.80
CA PRO A 32 30.41 9.81 -13.35
C PRO A 32 31.90 9.77 -13.70
N THR A 33 32.47 10.94 -13.99
CA THR A 33 33.91 11.19 -14.09
C THR A 33 34.50 11.53 -12.73
N ALA A 34 35.83 11.57 -12.62
CA ALA A 34 36.48 12.09 -11.43
C ALA A 34 36.13 13.56 -11.14
N GLN A 35 35.74 14.32 -12.18
CA GLN A 35 35.32 15.72 -12.06
C GLN A 35 33.88 15.87 -11.56
N ALA A 36 33.08 14.80 -11.56
CA ALA A 36 31.69 14.82 -11.10
C ALA A 36 31.54 15.00 -9.58
N GLY A 37 32.63 14.85 -8.80
CA GLY A 37 32.57 14.93 -7.34
C GLY A 37 31.64 13.85 -6.77
N ASP A 38 30.63 14.28 -6.02
CA ASP A 38 29.62 13.41 -5.41
C ASP A 38 28.39 13.17 -6.30
N LEU A 39 28.31 13.78 -7.49
CA LEU A 39 27.21 13.60 -8.44
C LEU A 39 27.28 12.21 -9.09
N GLN A 40 26.20 11.44 -8.97
CA GLN A 40 26.12 10.08 -9.50
C GLN A 40 25.30 10.01 -10.79
N ARG A 41 24.17 10.73 -10.86
CA ARG A 41 23.23 10.71 -11.99
C ARG A 41 22.50 12.04 -12.11
N LEU A 42 22.04 12.34 -13.32
CA LEU A 42 21.08 13.41 -13.60
C LEU A 42 19.89 12.79 -14.33
N LEU A 43 18.69 12.95 -13.78
CA LEU A 43 17.45 12.45 -14.36
C LEU A 43 16.60 13.64 -14.82
N LEU A 44 15.99 13.54 -16.00
CA LEU A 44 15.09 14.56 -16.53
C LEU A 44 13.78 13.91 -16.96
N ARG A 45 12.67 14.54 -16.56
CA ARG A 45 11.31 14.21 -17.01
C ARG A 45 10.44 15.47 -17.17
N PRO A 46 9.49 15.49 -18.12
CA PRO A 46 8.45 16.51 -18.18
C PRO A 46 7.55 16.49 -16.93
N VAL A 47 7.14 17.68 -16.47
CA VAL A 47 6.17 17.85 -15.37
C VAL A 47 5.21 19.00 -15.66
N GLN A 48 3.96 18.86 -15.19
CA GLN A 48 2.98 19.94 -15.21
C GLN A 48 2.97 20.65 -13.85
N LEU A 49 3.26 21.96 -13.83
CA LEU A 49 3.21 22.80 -12.64
C LEU A 49 2.03 23.77 -12.71
N LYS A 50 1.70 24.41 -11.58
CA LYS A 50 0.64 25.43 -11.51
C LYS A 50 0.88 26.62 -12.46
N GLN A 51 2.14 26.91 -12.78
CA GLN A 51 2.56 28.01 -13.67
C GLN A 51 2.76 27.55 -15.13
N GLY A 52 2.40 26.31 -15.46
CA GLY A 52 2.59 25.72 -16.79
C GLY A 52 3.58 24.57 -16.80
N ARG A 53 3.95 24.14 -18.01
CA ARG A 53 4.86 23.02 -18.24
C ARG A 53 6.30 23.38 -17.85
N ALA A 54 7.00 22.43 -17.23
CA ALA A 54 8.43 22.51 -16.96
C ALA A 54 9.10 21.14 -17.14
N LEU A 55 10.43 21.13 -17.17
CA LEU A 55 11.25 19.93 -17.10
C LEU A 55 11.85 19.81 -15.71
N GLN A 56 11.55 18.71 -15.02
CA GLN A 56 12.12 18.43 -13.72
C GLN A 56 13.45 17.70 -13.90
N LEU A 57 14.53 18.32 -13.44
CA LEU A 57 15.86 17.73 -13.33
C LEU A 57 16.12 17.32 -11.89
N VAL A 58 16.51 16.06 -11.68
CA VAL A 58 16.94 15.54 -10.39
C VAL A 58 18.43 15.19 -10.47
N PHE A 59 19.24 15.93 -9.74
CA PHE A 59 20.66 15.68 -9.55
C PHE A 59 20.81 14.75 -8.34
N ARG A 60 21.21 13.50 -8.58
CA ARG A 60 21.44 12.52 -7.52
C ARG A 60 22.88 12.55 -7.10
N HIS A 61 23.13 12.96 -5.87
CA HIS A 61 24.42 12.89 -5.21
C HIS A 61 24.47 11.68 -4.27
N ALA A 62 25.65 11.37 -3.72
CA ALA A 62 25.83 10.21 -2.84
C ALA A 62 24.90 10.21 -1.60
N THR A 63 24.55 11.39 -1.07
CA THR A 63 23.80 11.53 0.18
C THR A 63 22.54 12.38 0.07
N LYS A 64 22.26 12.96 -1.12
CA LYS A 64 21.12 13.85 -1.33
C LYS A 64 20.70 13.91 -2.80
N ASP A 65 19.43 14.19 -3.02
CA ASP A 65 18.88 14.50 -4.34
C ASP A 65 18.51 15.99 -4.39
N ILE A 66 18.95 16.71 -5.44
CA ILE A 66 18.61 18.12 -5.68
C ILE A 66 17.66 18.18 -6.88
N THR A 67 16.48 18.76 -6.69
CA THR A 67 15.47 18.87 -7.75
C THR A 67 15.36 20.31 -8.24
N ARG A 68 15.36 20.52 -9.56
CA ARG A 68 15.11 21.80 -10.22
C ARG A 68 14.06 21.64 -11.30
N ASN A 69 13.12 22.57 -11.39
CA ASN A 69 12.18 22.62 -12.51
C ASN A 69 12.63 23.77 -13.43
N LEU A 70 12.92 23.46 -14.69
CA LEU A 70 13.52 24.38 -15.65
C LEU A 70 12.69 24.44 -16.93
N SER A 71 12.83 25.52 -17.69
CA SER A 71 12.36 25.59 -19.07
C SER A 71 13.15 24.63 -19.99
N PRO A 72 12.63 24.27 -21.17
CA PRO A 72 13.36 23.46 -22.15
C PRO A 72 14.77 23.97 -22.48
N ASP A 73 14.91 25.28 -22.68
CA ASP A 73 16.19 25.90 -23.06
C ASP A 73 17.20 25.86 -21.90
N GLU A 74 16.76 26.15 -20.67
CA GLU A 74 17.60 26.04 -19.48
C GLU A 74 18.01 24.59 -19.20
N ALA A 75 17.09 23.64 -19.39
CA ALA A 75 17.37 22.22 -19.24
C ALA A 75 18.40 21.75 -20.27
N LEU A 76 18.29 22.18 -21.53
CA LEU A 76 19.25 21.84 -22.58
C LEU A 76 20.66 22.33 -22.22
N ALA A 77 20.78 23.59 -21.76
CA ALA A 77 22.05 24.16 -21.34
C ALA A 77 22.68 23.37 -20.18
N VAL A 78 21.86 22.96 -19.19
CA VAL A 78 22.33 22.11 -18.09
C VAL A 78 22.81 20.76 -18.62
N LEU A 79 22.04 20.08 -19.47
CA LEU A 79 22.42 18.77 -19.99
C LEU A 79 23.73 18.83 -20.78
N GLN A 80 23.92 19.86 -21.62
CA GLN A 80 25.15 20.07 -22.40
C GLN A 80 26.37 20.31 -21.50
N ALA A 81 26.20 21.02 -20.37
CA ALA A 81 27.29 21.23 -19.42
C ALA A 81 27.70 19.95 -18.65
N HIS A 82 26.80 18.97 -18.53
CA HIS A 82 27.04 17.76 -17.72
C HIS A 82 27.45 16.54 -18.55
N LEU A 83 26.90 16.36 -19.75
CA LEU A 83 27.16 15.20 -20.60
C LEU A 83 28.53 15.30 -21.27
N GLY A 84 29.42 14.36 -20.95
CA GLY A 84 30.82 14.34 -21.36
C GLY A 84 31.74 14.72 -20.19
N PRO A 85 31.75 15.99 -19.74
CA PRO A 85 32.64 16.44 -18.66
C PRO A 85 32.39 15.76 -17.31
N LEU A 86 31.12 15.62 -16.90
CA LEU A 86 30.75 15.08 -15.59
C LEU A 86 30.17 13.66 -15.69
N LEU A 87 29.38 13.38 -16.71
CA LEU A 87 28.66 12.11 -16.88
C LEU A 87 28.94 11.56 -18.28
N ARG A 88 29.46 10.33 -18.37
CA ARG A 88 29.93 9.72 -19.63
C ARG A 88 28.90 8.87 -20.35
N ALA A 89 27.67 8.78 -19.87
CA ALA A 89 26.63 8.02 -20.53
C ALA A 89 25.31 8.80 -20.51
N ALA A 90 24.60 8.81 -21.63
CA ALA A 90 23.25 9.33 -21.73
C ALA A 90 22.31 8.25 -22.28
N ARG A 91 21.11 8.18 -21.72
CA ARG A 91 19.99 7.42 -22.27
C ARG A 91 18.83 8.38 -22.52
N LEU A 92 18.30 8.35 -23.73
CA LEU A 92 17.15 9.12 -24.16
C LEU A 92 16.06 8.14 -24.59
N GLN A 93 14.89 8.29 -24.01
CA GLN A 93 13.66 7.62 -24.41
C GLN A 93 12.66 8.68 -24.86
N GLY A 94 12.08 8.50 -26.04
CA GLY A 94 11.05 9.38 -26.59
C GLY A 94 10.19 8.65 -27.62
N ALA A 95 9.23 9.34 -28.23
CA ALA A 95 8.25 8.75 -29.15
C ALA A 95 8.87 7.99 -30.34
N GLY A 96 10.08 8.39 -30.77
CA GLY A 96 10.83 7.78 -31.89
C GLY A 96 11.71 6.57 -31.54
N GLY A 97 11.84 6.19 -30.26
CA GLY A 97 12.64 5.04 -29.82
C GLY A 97 13.53 5.29 -28.60
N HIS A 98 14.54 4.43 -28.43
CA HIS A 98 15.54 4.54 -27.36
C HIS A 98 16.93 4.72 -27.95
N TRP A 99 17.66 5.70 -27.41
CA TRP A 99 19.03 6.00 -27.80
C TRP A 99 19.94 5.97 -26.59
N GLN A 100 21.09 5.31 -26.75
CA GLN A 100 22.16 5.31 -25.75
C GLN A 100 23.41 5.94 -26.35
N LEU A 101 23.95 6.94 -25.66
CA LEU A 101 25.22 7.58 -25.99
C LEU A 101 26.22 7.27 -24.88
N ASP A 102 27.35 6.66 -25.21
CA ASP A 102 28.43 6.39 -24.27
C ASP A 102 29.73 7.04 -24.71
N PHE A 103 30.46 7.59 -23.75
CA PHE A 103 31.83 8.08 -23.92
C PHE A 103 32.82 7.06 -23.38
N ASN A 104 33.77 6.64 -24.22
CA ASN A 104 34.86 5.79 -23.76
C ASN A 104 35.88 6.58 -22.91
N ARG A 105 36.88 5.89 -22.33
CA ARG A 105 37.94 6.52 -21.52
C ARG A 105 38.77 7.58 -22.26
N LYS A 106 38.74 7.59 -23.61
CA LYS A 106 39.42 8.57 -24.48
C LYS A 106 38.48 9.70 -24.93
N GLY A 107 37.27 9.80 -24.38
CA GLY A 107 36.29 10.84 -24.72
C GLY A 107 35.55 10.62 -26.04
N ARG A 108 35.67 9.44 -26.68
CA ARG A 108 34.97 9.16 -27.94
C ARG A 108 33.53 8.76 -27.67
N ALA A 109 32.60 9.48 -28.28
CA ALA A 109 31.17 9.23 -28.19
C ALA A 109 30.73 8.12 -29.17
N ARG A 110 29.86 7.22 -28.72
CA ARG A 110 29.19 6.20 -29.54
C ARG A 110 27.69 6.29 -29.29
N LEU A 111 26.92 6.54 -30.34
CA LEU A 111 25.45 6.55 -30.31
C LEU A 111 24.92 5.22 -30.85
N VAL A 112 24.08 4.55 -30.07
CA VAL A 112 23.36 3.33 -30.48
C VAL A 112 21.87 3.61 -30.43
N GLN A 113 21.18 3.34 -31.53
CA GLN A 113 19.72 3.33 -31.60
C GLN A 113 19.23 1.89 -31.49
N HIS A 114 18.25 1.66 -30.61
CA HIS A 114 17.57 0.37 -30.52
C HIS A 114 16.24 0.44 -31.27
N SER A 115 16.05 -0.41 -32.30
CA SER A 115 14.81 -0.50 -33.08
C SER A 115 13.69 -1.18 -32.29
N LYS A 116 12.44 -0.75 -32.51
CA LYS A 116 11.20 -1.26 -31.88
C LYS A 116 11.17 -2.80 -31.86
N GLY A 117 11.53 -3.40 -30.72
CA GLY A 117 10.81 -4.57 -30.24
C GLY A 117 9.37 -4.13 -29.93
N ALA A 118 8.39 -5.00 -30.16
CA ALA A 118 6.97 -4.76 -29.90
C ALA A 118 6.80 -3.87 -28.66
N ALA A 119 6.15 -2.72 -28.84
CA ALA A 119 5.97 -1.76 -27.78
C ALA A 119 5.42 -2.49 -26.55
N PRO A 120 6.10 -2.47 -25.38
CA PRO A 120 5.32 -2.38 -24.16
C PRO A 120 4.44 -1.15 -24.38
N ALA A 121 3.13 -1.34 -24.37
CA ALA A 121 2.15 -0.26 -24.47
C ALA A 121 2.68 0.95 -23.69
N ALA A 122 2.75 2.09 -24.37
CA ALA A 122 3.25 3.38 -23.89
C ALA A 122 3.58 3.35 -22.40
N ALA A 123 4.86 3.19 -22.06
CA ALA A 123 5.30 3.38 -20.69
C ALA A 123 4.89 4.80 -20.31
N ALA A 124 3.79 4.90 -19.58
CA ALA A 124 3.25 6.14 -19.07
C ALA A 124 4.42 6.90 -18.45
N ALA A 125 4.67 8.12 -18.94
CA ALA A 125 5.46 9.09 -18.22
C ALA A 125 4.76 9.27 -16.86
N GLY A 126 5.30 8.55 -15.89
CA GLY A 126 4.49 7.93 -14.86
C GLY A 126 5.36 7.33 -13.77
N HIS A 127 6.36 8.09 -13.30
CA HIS A 127 6.69 8.06 -11.88
C HIS A 127 5.57 8.69 -11.01
N ASN A 128 4.40 8.89 -11.59
CA ASN A 128 3.15 8.54 -10.98
C ASN A 128 2.76 7.22 -11.65
N ARG A 129 2.92 6.05 -11.00
CA ARG A 129 1.99 4.93 -11.26
C ARG A 129 0.65 5.64 -11.40
N GLU A 130 -0.05 5.55 -12.54
CA GLU A 130 -1.44 6.00 -12.55
C GLU A 130 -2.02 5.35 -11.30
N LYS A 131 -2.29 6.16 -10.27
CA LYS A 131 -2.74 5.62 -9.00
C LYS A 131 -4.01 4.95 -9.42
N THR A 132 -4.01 3.60 -9.45
CA THR A 132 -5.22 2.85 -9.70
C THR A 132 -6.25 3.48 -8.80
N ARG A 133 -7.22 4.18 -9.40
CA ARG A 133 -8.23 4.90 -8.64
C ARG A 133 -9.21 3.82 -8.22
N TRP A 134 -8.85 3.13 -7.14
CA TRP A 134 -9.65 2.05 -6.56
C TRP A 134 -11.06 2.56 -6.23
N LEU A 135 -11.14 3.81 -5.77
CA LEU A 135 -12.37 4.49 -5.45
C LEU A 135 -12.51 5.76 -6.28
N HIS A 136 -13.72 5.97 -6.78
CA HIS A 136 -14.12 7.17 -7.51
C HIS A 136 -14.75 8.14 -6.52
N LEU A 137 -14.17 9.34 -6.40
CA LEU A 137 -14.59 10.33 -5.41
C LEU A 137 -16.00 10.86 -5.70
N GLU A 138 -16.44 10.73 -6.94
CA GLU A 138 -17.73 11.17 -7.47
C GLU A 138 -18.91 10.33 -6.93
N GLU A 139 -18.64 9.15 -6.35
CA GLU A 139 -19.69 8.28 -5.82
C GLU A 139 -20.49 8.97 -4.69
N PRO A 140 -21.83 8.91 -4.70
CA PRO A 140 -22.69 9.60 -3.73
C PRO A 140 -22.40 9.24 -2.27
N VAL A 141 -21.88 8.03 -2.04
CA VAL A 141 -21.53 7.54 -0.70
C VAL A 141 -20.47 8.39 -0.01
N TRP A 142 -19.54 8.99 -0.75
CA TRP A 142 -18.49 9.83 -0.15
C TRP A 142 -19.03 11.18 0.32
N GLN A 143 -20.03 11.72 -0.37
CA GLN A 143 -20.74 12.91 0.11
C GLN A 143 -21.61 12.56 1.33
N ALA A 144 -22.30 11.41 1.29
CA ALA A 144 -23.09 10.92 2.42
C ALA A 144 -22.28 10.71 3.71
N LEU A 145 -21.00 10.33 3.58
CA LEU A 145 -20.06 10.13 4.69
C LEU A 145 -19.24 11.38 5.05
N CYS A 146 -19.56 12.53 4.44
CA CYS A 146 -18.84 13.80 4.60
C CYS A 146 -17.34 13.71 4.26
N LEU A 147 -16.96 12.82 3.34
CA LEU A 147 -15.62 12.72 2.76
C LEU A 147 -15.46 13.66 1.57
N ALA A 148 -16.51 13.80 0.77
CA ALA A 148 -16.54 14.66 -0.41
C ALA A 148 -17.62 15.74 -0.27
N GLN A 149 -17.46 16.83 -1.01
CA GLN A 149 -18.38 17.97 -1.06
C GLN A 149 -18.44 18.52 -2.49
N ILE A 150 -19.49 19.27 -2.81
CA ILE A 150 -19.55 20.01 -4.07
C ILE A 150 -18.71 21.28 -3.91
N GLY A 151 -17.68 21.41 -4.75
CA GLY A 151 -16.81 22.58 -4.82
C GLY A 151 -17.53 23.80 -5.39
N ARG A 152 -16.87 24.97 -5.32
CA ARG A 152 -17.44 26.22 -5.83
C ARG A 152 -17.72 26.19 -7.35
N GLY A 153 -17.00 25.33 -8.07
CA GLY A 153 -17.16 25.10 -9.51
C GLY A 153 -18.22 24.04 -9.87
N GLY A 154 -18.92 23.45 -8.89
CA GLY A 154 -19.92 22.40 -9.13
C GLY A 154 -19.35 20.98 -9.22
N GLU A 155 -18.02 20.82 -9.19
CA GLU A 155 -17.37 19.50 -9.21
C GLU A 155 -17.30 18.87 -7.81
N VAL A 156 -17.22 17.54 -7.75
CA VAL A 156 -17.04 16.81 -6.48
C VAL A 156 -15.59 16.91 -6.04
N GLU A 157 -15.36 17.52 -4.88
CA GLU A 157 -14.04 17.72 -4.29
C GLU A 157 -13.92 17.02 -2.94
N LEU A 158 -12.71 16.60 -2.60
CA LEU A 158 -12.42 15.98 -1.31
C LEU A 158 -12.43 17.06 -0.22
N VAL A 159 -13.11 16.82 0.89
CA VAL A 159 -13.04 17.71 2.05
C VAL A 159 -11.60 17.76 2.55
N PRO A 160 -10.94 18.93 2.64
CA PRO A 160 -9.50 19.02 2.93
C PRO A 160 -9.08 18.29 4.22
N ALA A 161 -9.91 18.38 5.28
CA ALA A 161 -9.68 17.69 6.54
C ALA A 161 -9.74 16.15 6.43
N MET A 162 -10.35 15.63 5.38
CA MET A 162 -10.50 14.19 5.12
C MET A 162 -9.41 13.62 4.21
N ALA A 163 -8.48 14.43 3.71
CA ALA A 163 -7.40 13.99 2.80
C ALA A 163 -6.57 12.82 3.36
N ARG A 164 -6.29 12.83 4.67
CA ARG A 164 -5.58 11.71 5.32
C ARG A 164 -6.42 10.43 5.32
N LYS A 165 -7.69 10.54 5.71
CA LYS A 165 -8.62 9.41 5.77
C LYS A 165 -8.85 8.81 4.38
N TRP A 166 -9.00 9.64 3.36
CA TRP A 166 -9.14 9.19 1.97
C TRP A 166 -7.96 8.36 1.49
N ARG A 167 -6.73 8.80 1.79
CA ARG A 167 -5.50 8.02 1.48
C ARG A 167 -5.47 6.68 2.19
N GLN A 168 -5.85 6.65 3.48
CA GLN A 168 -5.98 5.42 4.25
C GLN A 168 -7.01 4.47 3.64
N ILE A 169 -8.19 4.95 3.28
CA ILE A 169 -9.22 4.12 2.65
C ILE A 169 -8.73 3.53 1.32
N ASN A 170 -8.11 4.34 0.45
CA ASN A 170 -7.63 3.86 -0.84
C ASN A 170 -6.55 2.79 -0.71
N HIS A 171 -5.61 2.98 0.21
CA HIS A 171 -4.58 1.98 0.43
C HIS A 171 -5.13 0.71 1.08
N PHE A 172 -6.19 0.82 1.91
CA PHE A 172 -6.88 -0.37 2.43
C PHE A 172 -7.47 -1.19 1.27
N VAL A 173 -8.12 -0.52 0.33
CA VAL A 173 -8.72 -1.19 -0.84
C VAL A 173 -7.66 -1.85 -1.72
N GLU A 174 -6.47 -1.25 -1.85
CA GLU A 174 -5.33 -1.87 -2.56
C GLU A 174 -4.93 -3.21 -1.93
N ILE A 175 -4.80 -3.26 -0.59
CA ILE A 175 -4.49 -4.49 0.15
C ILE A 175 -5.64 -5.49 0.05
N PHE A 176 -6.87 -5.01 0.17
CA PHE A 176 -8.07 -5.83 0.05
C PHE A 176 -8.13 -6.51 -1.33
N ASP A 177 -7.93 -5.78 -2.43
CA ASP A 177 -7.91 -6.35 -3.78
C ASP A 177 -6.82 -7.41 -3.97
N ALA A 178 -5.61 -7.12 -3.50
CA ALA A 178 -4.51 -8.08 -3.55
C ALA A 178 -4.84 -9.35 -2.73
N GLY A 179 -5.45 -9.17 -1.55
CA GLY A 179 -5.92 -10.25 -0.68
C GLY A 179 -7.00 -11.10 -1.33
N LEU A 180 -7.99 -10.50 -2.01
CA LEU A 180 -9.04 -11.23 -2.73
C LEU A 180 -8.44 -12.17 -3.78
N ARG A 181 -7.51 -11.65 -4.60
CA ARG A 181 -6.84 -12.44 -5.64
C ARG A 181 -6.03 -13.59 -5.05
N ALA A 182 -5.26 -13.32 -4.00
CA ALA A 182 -4.48 -14.34 -3.30
C ALA A 182 -5.38 -15.44 -2.69
N ALA A 183 -6.55 -15.05 -2.18
CA ALA A 183 -7.56 -15.97 -1.66
C ALA A 183 -8.31 -16.75 -2.75
N GLY A 184 -8.12 -16.40 -4.04
CA GLY A 184 -8.82 -17.02 -5.18
C GLY A 184 -10.29 -16.59 -5.30
N LEU A 185 -10.64 -15.40 -4.82
CA LEU A 185 -11.98 -14.81 -4.91
C LEU A 185 -12.06 -13.98 -6.20
N ASN A 186 -12.53 -14.60 -7.28
CA ASN A 186 -12.56 -13.99 -8.62
C ASN A 186 -13.89 -13.25 -8.88
N PRO A 187 -13.89 -12.23 -9.76
CA PRO A 187 -15.12 -11.55 -10.21
C PRO A 187 -16.17 -12.53 -10.74
N GLY A 188 -17.44 -12.14 -10.69
CA GLY A 188 -18.59 -12.94 -11.10
C GLY A 188 -19.14 -13.88 -10.03
N GLN A 189 -18.52 -13.93 -8.84
CA GLN A 189 -18.98 -14.75 -7.71
C GLN A 189 -19.53 -13.88 -6.56
N PRO A 190 -20.48 -14.40 -5.76
CA PRO A 190 -20.80 -13.82 -4.45
C PRO A 190 -19.56 -13.76 -3.56
N VAL A 191 -19.37 -12.62 -2.89
CA VAL A 191 -18.31 -12.45 -1.88
C VAL A 191 -18.95 -11.97 -0.60
N ARG A 192 -18.91 -12.82 0.43
CA ARG A 192 -19.45 -12.55 1.76
C ARG A 192 -18.38 -11.92 2.63
N VAL A 193 -18.61 -10.67 3.04
CA VAL A 193 -17.69 -9.91 3.88
C VAL A 193 -18.36 -9.54 5.19
N ALA A 194 -17.66 -9.73 6.31
CA ALA A 194 -18.04 -9.18 7.60
C ALA A 194 -16.97 -8.19 8.09
N ASP A 195 -17.38 -6.98 8.45
CA ASP A 195 -16.53 -5.92 9.03
C ASP A 195 -16.92 -5.67 10.49
N PHE A 196 -16.16 -6.26 11.41
CA PHE A 196 -16.41 -6.19 12.85
C PHE A 196 -15.81 -4.92 13.46
N GLY A 197 -16.65 -4.14 14.13
CA GLY A 197 -16.27 -2.84 14.69
C GLY A 197 -16.20 -1.76 13.61
N CYS A 198 -17.12 -1.79 12.65
CA CYS A 198 -17.05 -0.94 11.45
C CYS A 198 -17.18 0.57 11.73
N GLY A 199 -17.67 0.97 12.91
CA GLY A 199 -17.79 2.38 13.30
C GLY A 199 -18.67 3.17 12.33
N LYS A 200 -18.11 4.22 11.72
CA LYS A 200 -18.78 5.03 10.68
C LYS A 200 -18.79 4.36 9.29
N ALA A 201 -18.33 3.11 9.19
CA ALA A 201 -18.39 2.26 8.02
C ALA A 201 -17.64 2.74 6.77
N TYR A 202 -16.68 3.67 6.89
CA TYR A 202 -15.90 4.15 5.74
C TYR A 202 -15.27 3.04 4.90
N LEU A 203 -14.71 2.03 5.57
CA LEU A 203 -14.09 0.88 4.90
C LEU A 203 -15.15 -0.11 4.40
N THR A 204 -16.23 -0.32 5.16
CA THR A 204 -17.34 -1.17 4.75
C THR A 204 -17.96 -0.70 3.42
N PHE A 205 -18.24 0.61 3.31
CA PHE A 205 -18.71 1.22 2.06
C PHE A 205 -17.67 1.14 0.95
N ALA A 206 -16.38 1.34 1.25
CA ALA A 206 -15.30 1.20 0.27
C ALA A 206 -15.15 -0.22 -0.28
N VAL A 207 -15.27 -1.22 0.59
CA VAL A 207 -15.22 -2.64 0.22
C VAL A 207 -16.41 -2.99 -0.67
N HIS A 208 -17.61 -2.59 -0.27
CA HIS A 208 -18.81 -2.81 -1.08
C HIS A 208 -18.68 -2.20 -2.46
N GLU A 209 -18.27 -0.93 -2.54
CA GLU A 209 -18.11 -0.22 -3.81
C GLU A 209 -17.02 -0.83 -4.67
N HIS A 210 -15.87 -1.20 -4.09
CA HIS A 210 -14.78 -1.88 -4.81
C HIS A 210 -15.24 -3.22 -5.41
N LEU A 211 -15.90 -4.06 -4.60
CA LEU A 211 -16.44 -5.34 -5.05
C LEU A 211 -17.47 -5.15 -6.17
N ARG A 212 -18.42 -4.22 -6.00
CA ARG A 212 -19.46 -3.92 -6.97
C ARG A 212 -18.86 -3.49 -8.31
N ARG A 213 -17.94 -2.53 -8.30
CA ARG A 213 -17.27 -2.02 -9.53
C ARG A 213 -16.35 -3.05 -10.17
N GLY A 214 -15.73 -3.90 -9.36
CA GLY A 214 -14.86 -4.96 -9.83
C GLY A 214 -15.58 -6.18 -10.40
N GLY A 215 -16.92 -6.17 -10.40
CA GLY A 215 -17.74 -7.23 -11.00
C GLY A 215 -18.00 -8.42 -10.08
N TRP A 216 -17.76 -8.30 -8.77
CA TRP A 216 -18.22 -9.27 -7.79
C TRP A 216 -19.69 -9.01 -7.43
N LEU A 217 -20.33 -9.99 -6.77
CA LEU A 217 -21.66 -9.83 -6.17
C LEU A 217 -21.49 -9.62 -4.65
N PRO A 218 -21.39 -8.37 -4.17
CA PRO A 218 -21.06 -8.10 -2.78
C PRO A 218 -22.19 -8.52 -1.83
N GLN A 219 -21.83 -9.21 -0.74
CA GLN A 219 -22.66 -9.42 0.44
C GLN A 219 -21.85 -8.93 1.66
N VAL A 220 -21.85 -7.63 1.88
CA VAL A 220 -21.04 -6.95 2.89
C VAL A 220 -21.90 -6.60 4.09
N ARG A 221 -21.51 -7.09 5.28
CA ARG A 221 -22.14 -6.75 6.55
C ARG A 221 -21.18 -5.97 7.44
N GLY A 222 -21.57 -4.79 7.88
CA GLY A 222 -20.90 -4.08 8.97
C GLY A 222 -21.53 -4.42 10.33
N VAL A 223 -20.71 -4.74 11.32
CA VAL A 223 -21.16 -5.04 12.69
C VAL A 223 -20.60 -3.97 13.63
N GLU A 224 -21.47 -3.33 14.40
CA GLU A 224 -21.09 -2.25 15.33
C GLU A 224 -21.87 -2.35 16.64
N LEU A 225 -21.22 -2.01 17.75
CA LEU A 225 -21.84 -2.08 19.08
C LEU A 225 -22.89 -0.99 19.30
N ARG A 226 -22.65 0.20 18.74
CA ARG A 226 -23.49 1.39 18.94
C ARG A 226 -24.61 1.45 17.92
N GLN A 227 -25.85 1.27 18.39
CA GLN A 227 -27.06 1.33 17.56
C GLN A 227 -27.16 2.63 16.74
N GLU A 228 -26.78 3.77 17.31
CA GLU A 228 -26.81 5.07 16.59
C GLU A 228 -25.97 5.04 15.31
N LEU A 229 -24.80 4.40 15.32
CA LEU A 229 -23.95 4.28 14.14
C LEU A 229 -24.51 3.28 13.14
N VAL A 230 -25.13 2.19 13.63
CA VAL A 230 -25.85 1.23 12.78
C VAL A 230 -26.99 1.95 12.05
N ASP A 231 -27.82 2.71 12.76
CA ASP A 231 -28.95 3.45 12.17
C ASP A 231 -28.49 4.48 11.12
N GLN A 232 -27.41 5.21 11.41
CA GLN A 232 -26.81 6.17 10.48
C GLN A 232 -26.34 5.48 9.19
N THR A 233 -25.63 4.36 9.31
CA THR A 233 -25.03 3.64 8.18
C THR A 233 -26.09 2.91 7.35
N GLU A 234 -27.08 2.29 8.01
CA GLU A 234 -28.28 1.73 7.37
C GLU A 234 -29.07 2.77 6.59
N THR A 235 -29.26 3.97 7.17
CA THR A 235 -29.98 5.06 6.50
C THR A 235 -29.25 5.48 5.22
N ILE A 236 -27.92 5.57 5.26
CA ILE A 236 -27.11 5.88 4.07
C ILE A 236 -27.23 4.79 3.03
N ALA A 237 -27.08 3.51 3.41
CA ALA A 237 -27.16 2.38 2.49
C ALA A 237 -28.53 2.28 1.80
N ARG A 238 -29.62 2.41 2.57
CA ARG A 238 -30.99 2.41 2.06
C ARG A 238 -31.28 3.60 1.15
N ARG A 239 -30.88 4.82 1.55
CA ARG A 239 -31.08 6.04 0.75
C ARG A 239 -30.39 5.96 -0.62
N LEU A 240 -29.22 5.31 -0.67
CA LEU A 240 -28.42 5.16 -1.89
C LEU A 240 -28.74 3.87 -2.67
N GLY A 241 -29.65 3.02 -2.18
CA GLY A 241 -30.02 1.77 -2.85
C GLY A 241 -28.84 0.79 -2.98
N LEU A 242 -27.95 0.73 -1.99
CA LEU A 242 -26.75 -0.12 -2.05
C LEU A 242 -27.10 -1.58 -1.75
N GLU A 243 -27.50 -2.31 -2.80
CA GLU A 243 -27.83 -3.74 -2.71
C GLU A 243 -26.65 -4.57 -2.21
N GLY A 244 -26.93 -5.53 -1.31
CA GLY A 244 -25.91 -6.40 -0.75
C GLY A 244 -25.04 -5.75 0.33
N LEU A 245 -25.37 -4.54 0.79
CA LEU A 245 -24.76 -3.88 1.95
C LEU A 245 -25.78 -3.80 3.10
N SER A 246 -25.39 -4.25 4.29
CA SER A 246 -26.21 -4.14 5.50
C SER A 246 -25.39 -3.88 6.75
N PHE A 247 -26.03 -3.38 7.79
CA PHE A 247 -25.44 -3.14 9.09
C PHE A 247 -26.31 -3.71 10.20
N SER A 248 -25.67 -4.26 11.22
CA SER A 248 -26.35 -4.84 12.38
C SER A 248 -25.67 -4.46 13.67
N GLN A 249 -26.47 -4.23 14.71
CA GLN A 249 -25.95 -4.10 16.06
C GLN A 249 -25.47 -5.46 16.56
N GLY A 250 -24.22 -5.53 17.00
CA GLY A 250 -23.65 -6.78 17.46
C GLY A 250 -22.32 -6.62 18.17
N ASP A 251 -22.07 -7.55 19.08
CA ASP A 251 -20.76 -7.82 19.64
C ASP A 251 -20.20 -9.07 18.95
N VAL A 252 -18.99 -8.95 18.39
CA VAL A 252 -18.30 -10.04 17.69
C VAL A 252 -18.14 -11.30 18.55
N GLY A 253 -18.08 -11.15 19.89
CA GLY A 253 -18.02 -12.27 20.81
C GLY A 253 -19.32 -13.09 20.92
N HIS A 254 -20.47 -12.49 20.57
CA HIS A 254 -21.80 -13.04 20.76
C HIS A 254 -22.57 -13.25 19.45
N GLU A 255 -21.98 -12.86 18.32
CA GLU A 255 -22.61 -13.00 17.01
C GLU A 255 -22.64 -14.45 16.55
N GLN A 256 -23.77 -14.85 15.95
CA GLN A 256 -23.90 -16.17 15.36
C GLN A 256 -22.94 -16.31 14.18
N VAL A 257 -22.15 -17.39 14.19
CA VAL A 257 -21.22 -17.69 13.10
C VAL A 257 -21.98 -18.07 11.85
N GLN A 258 -21.75 -17.31 10.78
CA GLN A 258 -22.32 -17.56 9.45
C GLN A 258 -21.18 -17.69 8.44
N PRO A 259 -21.32 -18.50 7.37
CA PRO A 259 -20.24 -18.66 6.38
C PRO A 259 -19.84 -17.34 5.73
N LEU A 260 -18.55 -17.04 5.72
CA LEU A 260 -17.99 -15.80 5.17
C LEU A 260 -16.73 -16.08 4.36
N ASP A 261 -16.49 -15.28 3.32
CA ASP A 261 -15.29 -15.35 2.49
C ASP A 261 -14.19 -14.43 3.02
N VAL A 262 -14.56 -13.26 3.52
CA VAL A 262 -13.63 -12.25 4.03
C VAL A 262 -14.06 -11.73 5.40
N MET A 263 -13.16 -11.77 6.36
CA MET A 263 -13.34 -11.11 7.66
C MET A 263 -12.43 -9.89 7.77
N ILE A 264 -13.01 -8.78 8.21
CA ILE A 264 -12.34 -7.52 8.46
C ILE A 264 -12.56 -7.14 9.93
N ALA A 265 -11.50 -6.76 10.64
CA ALA A 265 -11.59 -6.26 12.01
C ALA A 265 -10.50 -5.21 12.26
N LEU A 266 -10.83 -3.94 12.01
CA LEU A 266 -9.90 -2.83 12.21
C LEU A 266 -10.27 -2.08 13.48
N HIS A 267 -9.29 -1.93 14.37
CA HIS A 267 -9.45 -1.30 15.68
C HIS A 267 -10.39 -2.00 16.66
N ALA A 268 -10.74 -3.26 16.43
CA ALA A 268 -11.30 -4.11 17.47
C ALA A 268 -10.31 -4.18 18.64
N CYS A 269 -10.65 -3.59 19.79
CA CYS A 269 -9.70 -3.38 20.87
C CYS A 269 -9.40 -4.67 21.63
N ASP A 270 -8.12 -4.91 21.94
CA ASP A 270 -7.67 -5.95 22.87
C ASP A 270 -8.19 -7.34 22.44
N THR A 271 -8.91 -8.05 23.30
CA THR A 271 -9.43 -9.40 23.01
C THR A 271 -10.55 -9.41 21.97
N ALA A 272 -11.19 -8.28 21.66
CA ALA A 272 -12.20 -8.21 20.60
C ALA A 272 -11.61 -8.57 19.23
N THR A 273 -10.33 -8.24 18.98
CA THR A 273 -9.61 -8.73 17.79
C THR A 273 -9.56 -10.26 17.79
N ASP A 274 -9.24 -10.90 18.92
CA ASP A 274 -9.14 -12.36 19.01
C ASP A 274 -10.50 -13.05 18.79
N HIS A 275 -11.59 -12.47 19.29
CA HIS A 275 -12.95 -12.93 18.99
C HIS A 275 -13.29 -12.79 17.51
N ALA A 276 -12.90 -11.69 16.85
CA ALA A 276 -13.11 -11.52 15.41
C ALA A 276 -12.30 -12.52 14.57
N LEU A 277 -11.01 -12.68 14.88
CA LEU A 277 -10.14 -13.69 14.27
C LEU A 277 -10.77 -15.10 14.41
N HIS A 278 -11.19 -15.45 15.61
CA HIS A 278 -11.87 -16.72 15.88
C HIS A 278 -13.18 -16.88 15.11
N HIS A 279 -14.00 -15.83 15.00
CA HIS A 279 -15.22 -15.84 14.20
C HIS A 279 -14.89 -16.10 12.73
N GLY A 280 -13.92 -15.39 12.16
CA GLY A 280 -13.46 -15.59 10.77
C GLY A 280 -13.01 -17.03 10.52
N LEU A 281 -12.24 -17.60 11.44
CA LEU A 281 -11.80 -19.00 11.37
C LEU A 281 -12.98 -19.97 11.35
N ARG A 282 -13.92 -19.83 12.30
CA ARG A 282 -15.10 -20.72 12.39
C ARG A 282 -16.05 -20.59 11.21
N ALA A 283 -16.13 -19.39 10.63
CA ALA A 283 -16.96 -19.11 9.48
C ALA A 283 -16.34 -19.56 8.14
N GLY A 284 -15.10 -20.04 8.15
CA GLY A 284 -14.42 -20.54 6.95
C GLY A 284 -13.85 -19.44 6.06
N ALA A 285 -13.47 -18.29 6.64
CA ALA A 285 -12.85 -17.18 5.91
C ALA A 285 -11.72 -17.65 4.99
N ARG A 286 -11.68 -17.14 3.76
CA ARG A 286 -10.55 -17.33 2.85
C ARG A 286 -9.53 -16.20 2.98
N LEU A 287 -9.98 -15.03 3.41
CA LEU A 287 -9.18 -13.85 3.68
C LEU A 287 -9.54 -13.25 5.04
N ILE A 288 -8.54 -12.90 5.82
CA ILE A 288 -8.68 -12.18 7.07
C ILE A 288 -7.79 -10.93 7.01
N LEU A 289 -8.36 -9.77 7.33
CA LEU A 289 -7.66 -8.49 7.45
C LEU A 289 -7.96 -7.89 8.82
N SER A 290 -6.95 -7.77 9.67
CA SER A 290 -7.10 -7.17 10.98
C SER A 290 -6.02 -6.13 11.24
N ALA A 291 -6.41 -4.95 11.73
CA ALA A 291 -5.48 -3.95 12.25
C ALA A 291 -5.71 -3.82 13.77
N PRO A 292 -5.01 -4.63 14.58
CA PRO A 292 -5.15 -4.59 16.01
C PRO A 292 -4.69 -3.25 16.57
N CYS A 293 -5.28 -2.83 17.69
CA CYS A 293 -5.02 -1.49 18.20
C CYS A 293 -4.69 -1.44 19.69
N CYS A 294 -4.99 -2.49 20.46
CA CYS A 294 -4.73 -2.54 21.89
C CYS A 294 -4.22 -3.94 22.24
N HIS A 295 -3.29 -4.00 23.21
CA HIS A 295 -2.54 -5.21 23.59
C HIS A 295 -2.48 -5.33 25.12
N LYS A 296 -3.60 -5.01 25.79
CA LYS A 296 -3.65 -4.93 27.26
C LYS A 296 -3.54 -6.31 27.88
N GLN A 297 -4.15 -7.33 27.28
CA GLN A 297 -4.09 -8.70 27.77
C GLN A 297 -2.65 -9.16 27.97
N LEU A 298 -1.79 -9.00 26.96
CA LEU A 298 -0.43 -9.52 27.01
C LEU A 298 0.50 -8.58 27.78
N ARG A 299 0.34 -7.27 27.67
CA ARG A 299 1.20 -6.28 28.33
C ARG A 299 1.31 -6.52 29.85
N GLY A 300 0.21 -6.88 30.52
CA GLY A 300 0.20 -7.14 31.96
C GLY A 300 0.86 -8.46 32.38
N GLN A 301 1.08 -9.37 31.42
CA GLN A 301 1.63 -10.70 31.67
C GLN A 301 3.13 -10.79 31.34
N LEU A 302 3.66 -9.86 30.54
CA LEU A 302 5.03 -9.93 30.05
C LEU A 302 6.04 -10.02 31.20
N GLN A 303 6.84 -11.08 31.15
CA GLN A 303 7.99 -11.28 32.02
C GLN A 303 9.25 -11.27 31.13
N PRO A 304 9.89 -10.11 30.93
CA PRO A 304 11.08 -10.06 30.12
C PRO A 304 12.18 -10.99 30.67
N PRO A 305 12.85 -11.77 29.80
CA PRO A 305 13.91 -12.66 30.21
C PRO A 305 15.09 -11.88 30.79
N GLY A 306 15.85 -12.51 31.69
CA GLY A 306 16.79 -11.87 32.60
C GLY A 306 17.63 -10.74 32.00
N VAL A 307 18.37 -11.02 30.91
CA VAL A 307 19.25 -10.04 30.27
C VAL A 307 18.50 -8.89 29.57
N LEU A 308 17.25 -9.11 29.15
CA LEU A 308 16.45 -8.10 28.46
C LEU A 308 15.66 -7.20 29.41
N ARG A 309 15.49 -7.58 30.69
CA ARG A 309 14.76 -6.77 31.70
C ARG A 309 15.15 -5.29 31.73
N PRO A 310 16.43 -4.89 31.64
CA PRO A 310 16.81 -3.49 31.64
C PRO A 310 16.21 -2.67 30.49
N LEU A 311 15.97 -3.28 29.31
CA LEU A 311 15.40 -2.59 28.14
C LEU A 311 13.94 -2.17 28.37
N PHE A 312 13.21 -2.96 29.14
CA PHE A 312 11.77 -2.78 29.37
C PHE A 312 11.43 -2.04 30.66
N LYS A 313 12.43 -1.43 31.32
CA LYS A 313 12.20 -0.52 32.46
C LYS A 313 11.31 0.67 32.06
N HIS A 314 11.37 1.09 30.80
CA HIS A 314 10.55 2.15 30.26
C HIS A 314 9.27 1.58 29.65
N GLY A 315 8.11 2.05 30.12
CA GLY A 315 6.81 1.54 29.69
C GLY A 315 6.51 1.66 28.19
N VAL A 316 7.22 2.54 27.48
CA VAL A 316 7.13 2.69 26.02
C VAL A 316 7.68 1.45 25.31
N HIS A 317 8.88 0.99 25.68
CA HIS A 317 9.47 -0.21 25.09
C HIS A 317 8.65 -1.46 25.42
N LEU A 318 8.17 -1.57 26.67
CA LEU A 318 7.30 -2.68 27.07
C LEU A 318 5.99 -2.67 26.27
N GLY A 319 5.44 -1.49 25.98
CA GLY A 319 4.24 -1.35 25.15
C GLY A 319 4.46 -1.81 23.71
N GLN A 320 5.58 -1.41 23.09
CA GLN A 320 5.95 -1.82 21.73
C GLN A 320 6.22 -3.32 21.62
N GLU A 321 6.91 -3.90 22.60
CA GLU A 321 7.14 -5.34 22.67
C GLU A 321 5.85 -6.12 22.87
N ALA A 322 4.96 -5.65 23.76
CA ALA A 322 3.65 -6.26 23.94
C ALA A 322 2.83 -6.25 22.65
N GLU A 323 2.87 -5.15 21.89
CA GLU A 323 2.23 -5.06 20.59
C GLU A 323 2.82 -6.07 19.60
N MET A 324 4.15 -6.07 19.42
CA MET A 324 4.84 -6.99 18.52
C MET A 324 4.56 -8.46 18.87
N LEU A 325 4.67 -8.82 20.15
CA LEU A 325 4.44 -10.18 20.62
C LEU A 325 2.97 -10.60 20.40
N THR A 326 2.02 -9.72 20.69
CA THR A 326 0.59 -10.03 20.51
C THR A 326 0.27 -10.31 19.04
N ASP A 327 0.75 -9.47 18.13
CA ASP A 327 0.45 -9.61 16.71
C ASP A 327 1.19 -10.80 16.10
N GLY A 328 2.43 -11.05 16.55
CA GLY A 328 3.19 -12.25 16.18
C GLY A 328 2.51 -13.55 16.65
N LEU A 329 1.99 -13.58 17.88
CA LEU A 329 1.22 -14.73 18.38
C LEU A 329 -0.08 -14.93 17.60
N ARG A 330 -0.82 -13.86 17.29
CA ARG A 330 -2.03 -13.96 16.45
C ARG A 330 -1.73 -14.49 15.06
N ALA A 331 -0.63 -14.03 14.45
CA ALA A 331 -0.16 -14.54 13.16
C ALA A 331 0.15 -16.05 13.24
N LEU A 332 0.98 -16.48 14.20
CA LEU A 332 1.30 -17.91 14.37
C LEU A 332 0.06 -18.76 14.67
N LEU A 333 -0.90 -18.26 15.45
CA LEU A 333 -2.15 -18.95 15.71
C LEU A 333 -3.02 -19.07 14.45
N LEU A 334 -3.02 -18.10 13.54
CA LEU A 334 -3.68 -18.23 12.25
C LEU A 334 -2.93 -19.23 11.34
N GLU A 335 -1.60 -19.26 11.39
CA GLU A 335 -0.78 -20.23 10.65
C GLU A 335 -1.00 -21.66 11.10
N SER A 336 -1.21 -21.87 12.41
CA SER A 336 -1.59 -23.18 12.97
C SER A 336 -2.96 -23.64 12.47
N GLN A 337 -3.84 -22.71 12.10
CA GLN A 337 -5.14 -22.99 11.49
C GLN A 337 -5.10 -23.09 9.95
N GLY A 338 -3.91 -23.12 9.34
CA GLY A 338 -3.76 -23.37 7.91
C GLY A 338 -3.80 -22.13 7.01
N TYR A 339 -3.50 -20.96 7.56
CA TYR A 339 -3.38 -19.71 6.79
C TYR A 339 -1.91 -19.37 6.51
N ASP A 340 -1.64 -18.69 5.41
CA ASP A 340 -0.39 -17.95 5.22
C ASP A 340 -0.60 -16.53 5.74
N THR A 341 0.26 -16.10 6.66
CA THR A 341 0.07 -14.83 7.38
C THR A 341 1.20 -13.85 7.13
N GLN A 342 0.84 -12.57 7.15
CA GLN A 342 1.78 -11.46 7.02
C GLN A 342 1.41 -10.37 8.01
N VAL A 343 2.42 -9.82 8.69
CA VAL A 343 2.28 -8.63 9.54
C VAL A 343 3.13 -7.53 8.91
N PHE A 344 2.48 -6.44 8.49
CA PHE A 344 3.16 -5.36 7.79
C PHE A 344 2.59 -3.99 8.17
N GLU A 345 3.37 -2.94 7.90
CA GLU A 345 2.93 -1.57 8.09
C GLU A 345 1.99 -1.14 6.97
N PHE A 346 0.74 -0.87 7.33
CA PHE A 346 -0.31 -0.45 6.42
C PHE A 346 -0.25 1.05 6.11
N ILE A 347 0.16 1.92 7.03
CA ILE A 347 0.24 3.36 6.76
C ILE A 347 1.53 3.92 7.37
N ALA A 348 2.15 4.88 6.70
CA ALA A 348 3.31 5.60 7.23
C ALA A 348 3.04 6.12 8.66
N LEU A 349 4.04 5.95 9.54
CA LEU A 349 4.00 6.31 10.97
C LEU A 349 3.63 7.78 11.22
N GLU A 350 3.88 8.66 10.24
CA GLU A 350 3.47 10.08 10.25
C GLU A 350 1.95 10.28 10.42
N HIS A 351 1.15 9.21 10.30
CA HIS A 351 -0.30 9.31 10.25
C HIS A 351 -1.04 8.60 11.37
N THR A 352 -0.42 7.66 12.09
CA THR A 352 -1.01 6.94 13.24
C THR A 352 0.07 6.17 14.01
N GLN A 353 -0.05 6.11 15.34
CA GLN A 353 0.79 5.26 16.21
C GLN A 353 0.42 3.77 16.12
N LYS A 354 -0.68 3.44 15.42
CA LYS A 354 -1.20 2.08 15.24
C LYS A 354 -1.29 1.81 13.74
N ASN A 355 -0.27 1.17 13.19
CA ASN A 355 -0.06 1.09 11.74
C ASN A 355 0.16 -0.34 11.23
N LYS A 356 0.08 -1.38 12.08
CA LYS A 356 0.26 -2.77 11.65
C LYS A 356 -1.06 -3.38 11.18
N MET A 357 -0.96 -4.18 10.12
CA MET A 357 -2.03 -5.02 9.57
C MET A 357 -1.57 -6.47 9.61
N ILE A 358 -2.43 -7.35 10.13
CA ILE A 358 -2.34 -8.79 9.98
C ILE A 358 -3.22 -9.16 8.79
N GLN A 359 -2.60 -9.69 7.74
CA GLN A 359 -3.30 -10.32 6.62
C GLN A 359 -3.09 -11.83 6.70
N ALA A 360 -4.17 -12.60 6.61
CA ALA A 360 -4.10 -14.06 6.55
C ALA A 360 -4.93 -14.58 5.39
N VAL A 361 -4.31 -15.41 4.54
CA VAL A 361 -4.95 -16.05 3.38
C VAL A 361 -4.99 -17.55 3.61
N ARG A 362 -6.16 -18.17 3.48
CA ARG A 362 -6.33 -19.61 3.71
C ARG A 362 -5.59 -20.39 2.63
N ARG A 363 -4.73 -21.34 3.02
CA ARG A 363 -4.01 -22.19 2.07
C ARG A 363 -4.98 -23.10 1.32
N ALA A 364 -4.77 -23.26 0.01
CA ALA A 364 -5.47 -24.25 -0.77
C ALA A 364 -5.13 -25.68 -0.31
N GLN A 365 -3.88 -25.91 0.12
CA GLN A 365 -3.39 -27.18 0.64
C GLN A 365 -2.77 -26.97 2.03
N PRO A 366 -3.49 -27.31 3.11
CA PRO A 366 -2.94 -27.28 4.46
C PRO A 366 -1.74 -28.23 4.59
N SER A 367 -0.77 -27.84 5.42
CA SER A 367 0.41 -28.64 5.74
C SER A 367 0.44 -28.86 7.25
N ALA A 368 0.23 -30.11 7.67
CA ALA A 368 0.21 -30.49 9.08
C ALA A 368 1.55 -30.13 9.75
N GLU A 369 2.67 -30.32 9.05
CA GLU A 369 4.00 -29.93 9.53
C GLU A 369 4.08 -28.43 9.82
N ARG A 370 3.66 -27.56 8.89
CA ARG A 370 3.65 -26.10 9.12
C ARG A 370 2.71 -25.70 10.25
N GLN A 371 1.55 -26.35 10.35
CA GLN A 371 0.59 -26.05 11.41
C GLN A 371 1.13 -26.43 12.80
N GLN A 372 1.79 -27.59 12.88
CA GLN A 372 2.46 -28.05 14.09
C GLN A 372 3.62 -27.12 14.46
N GLN A 373 4.45 -26.76 13.49
CA GLN A 373 5.56 -25.82 13.67
C GLN A 373 5.07 -24.47 14.21
N ALA A 374 4.01 -23.90 13.63
CA ALA A 374 3.45 -22.63 14.09
C ALA A 374 2.90 -22.74 15.53
N THR A 375 2.28 -23.87 15.88
CA THR A 375 1.82 -24.15 17.25
C THR A 375 2.98 -24.21 18.25
N GLU A 376 4.06 -24.88 17.88
CA GLU A 376 5.27 -24.99 18.71
C GLU A 376 5.98 -23.65 18.87
N GLN A 377 6.08 -22.86 17.80
CA GLN A 377 6.65 -21.50 17.83
C GLN A 377 5.81 -20.56 18.71
N ALA A 378 4.49 -20.62 18.62
CA ALA A 378 3.61 -19.83 19.47
C ALA A 378 3.80 -20.19 20.95
N ARG A 379 3.88 -21.50 21.27
CA ARG A 379 4.16 -21.98 22.64
C ARG A 379 5.52 -21.51 23.12
N ALA A 380 6.58 -21.68 22.33
CA ALA A 380 7.94 -21.28 22.70
C ALA A 380 8.04 -19.77 22.96
N LEU A 381 7.38 -18.93 22.15
CA LEU A 381 7.34 -17.48 22.38
C LEU A 381 6.58 -17.12 23.67
N LYS A 382 5.46 -17.79 23.94
CA LYS A 382 4.72 -17.59 25.19
C LYS A 382 5.57 -17.95 26.40
N ASP A 383 6.23 -19.11 26.37
CA ASP A 383 7.09 -19.58 27.46
C ASP A 383 8.26 -18.63 27.69
N PHE A 384 8.90 -18.16 26.61
CA PHE A 384 10.02 -17.22 26.67
C PHE A 384 9.64 -15.87 27.32
N TRP A 385 8.43 -15.38 27.07
CA TRP A 385 7.92 -14.11 27.60
C TRP A 385 7.06 -14.25 28.86
N GLY A 386 6.86 -15.47 29.38
CA GLY A 386 6.01 -15.74 30.53
C GLY A 386 4.52 -15.46 30.30
N VAL A 387 4.05 -15.48 29.04
CA VAL A 387 2.64 -15.28 28.69
C VAL A 387 1.85 -16.53 29.05
N ARG A 388 0.95 -16.39 30.02
CA ARG A 388 0.15 -17.50 30.54
C ARG A 388 -1.08 -17.75 29.68
N GLU A 389 -1.70 -16.67 29.22
CA GLU A 389 -2.96 -16.73 28.49
C GLU A 389 -2.97 -15.78 27.29
N GLN A 390 -3.42 -16.32 26.15
CA GLN A 390 -3.69 -15.58 24.91
C GLN A 390 -5.14 -15.92 24.49
N ALA A 391 -5.96 -14.90 24.23
CA ALA A 391 -7.40 -15.09 24.06
C ALA A 391 -7.78 -15.93 22.82
N LEU A 392 -7.13 -15.73 21.68
CA LEU A 392 -7.39 -16.50 20.46
C LEU A 392 -7.03 -17.97 20.65
N GLU A 393 -5.88 -18.28 21.26
CA GLU A 393 -5.47 -19.65 21.57
C GLU A 393 -6.50 -20.36 22.45
N ARG A 394 -6.98 -19.70 23.53
CA ARG A 394 -8.03 -20.25 24.39
C ARG A 394 -9.33 -20.52 23.62
N LEU A 395 -9.71 -19.62 22.71
CA LEU A 395 -10.89 -19.79 21.85
C LEU A 395 -10.74 -20.97 20.89
N LEU A 396 -9.53 -21.23 20.39
CA LEU A 396 -9.24 -22.37 19.51
C LEU A 396 -9.27 -23.72 20.25
N VAL A 397 -8.77 -23.78 21.48
CA VAL A 397 -8.79 -25.01 22.30
C VAL A 397 -10.23 -25.40 22.69
N GLY A 398 -11.13 -24.44 22.86
CA GLY A 398 -12.55 -24.72 23.12
C GLY A 398 -13.32 -25.38 21.95
N GLN A 399 -12.64 -25.70 20.83
CA GLN A 399 -13.22 -26.36 19.65
C GLN A 399 -12.89 -27.87 19.56
N THR A 400 -11.94 -28.37 20.35
CA THR A 400 -11.69 -29.81 20.53
C THR A 400 -12.55 -30.34 21.67
#